data_AF-A0A7W1CEA3-F1
#
_entry.id   AF-A0A7W1CEA3-F1
#
_cell.length_a   1.000
_cell.length_b   1.000
_cell.length_c   1.000
_cell.angle_alpha   90.00
_cell.angle_beta   90.00
_cell.angle_gamma   90.00
#
_symmetry.space_group_name_H-M   'P 1'
#
loop_
_entity.id
_entity.type
_entity.pdbx_description
1 polymer ?
#
loop_
_entity_poly.entity_id
_entity_poly.type
_entity_poly.pdbx_seq_one_letter_code
_entity_poly.pdbx_strand_id
1 'polypeptide(L)' 'FAEIRFGIAADIPVPADYDGDGRADLAVFRDGVWYLQRSTAGFTGVAFGAATDKPVPNAFIF' A
#
# COMPACT_ATOMS: atom_id res chain seq x y z
N PHE A 1 13.30 -6.36 -17.08
CA PHE A 1 12.41 -5.70 -16.10
C PHE A 1 11.41 -6.73 -15.62
N ALA A 2 11.36 -7.02 -14.32
CA ALA A 2 10.33 -7.90 -13.77
C ALA A 2 9.06 -7.06 -13.58
N GLU A 3 8.01 -7.39 -14.32
CA GLU A 3 6.70 -6.79 -14.12
C GLU A 3 6.11 -7.39 -12.82
N ILE A 4 6.03 -6.58 -11.77
CA ILE A 4 5.23 -6.97 -10.61
C ILE A 4 3.78 -6.64 -10.95
N ARG A 5 2.96 -7.67 -11.18
CA ARG A 5 1.50 -7.48 -11.22
C ARG A 5 1.03 -7.11 -9.82
N PHE A 6 0.92 -5.81 -9.58
CA PHE A 6 0.47 -5.25 -8.32
C PHE A 6 -0.91 -4.63 -8.53
N GLY A 7 -1.92 -5.22 -7.90
CA GLY A 7 -3.31 -4.75 -8.01
C GLY A 7 -4.28 -5.78 -8.60
N ILE A 8 -5.50 -5.80 -8.06
CA ILE A 8 -6.72 -6.35 -8.70
C ILE A 8 -7.82 -5.26 -8.72
N ALA A 9 -8.92 -5.50 -9.43
CA ALA A 9 -9.99 -4.50 -9.58
C ALA A 9 -10.66 -4.07 -8.25
N ALA A 10 -10.60 -4.90 -7.21
CA ALA A 10 -11.16 -4.62 -5.89
C ALA A 10 -10.24 -3.79 -4.99
N ASP A 11 -9.03 -3.46 -5.45
CA ASP A 11 -8.03 -2.77 -4.63
C ASP A 11 -8.29 -1.27 -4.54
N ILE A 12 -8.10 -0.73 -3.34
CA ILE A 12 -8.07 0.71 -3.10
C ILE A 12 -6.60 1.15 -3.06
N PRO A 13 -6.13 1.99 -4.01
CA PRO A 13 -4.76 2.49 -4.00
C PRO A 13 -4.51 3.40 -2.79
N VAL A 14 -3.41 3.16 -2.08
CA VAL A 14 -3.01 3.89 -0.87
C VAL A 14 -1.51 4.23 -0.87
N PRO A 15 -0.97 4.87 -1.93
CA PRO A 15 0.45 5.17 -2.00
C PRO A 15 0.89 6.13 -0.89
N ALA A 16 1.98 5.79 -0.20
CA ALA A 16 2.67 6.61 0.78
C ALA A 16 4.10 6.07 0.98
N ASP A 17 4.94 6.80 1.70
CA ASP A 17 6.25 6.31 2.14
C ASP A 17 6.09 5.46 3.41
N TYR A 18 6.18 4.13 3.26
CA TYR A 18 5.98 3.18 4.36
C TYR A 18 7.30 2.61 4.89
N ASP A 19 8.44 2.89 4.26
CA ASP A 19 9.76 2.46 4.73
C ASP A 19 10.72 3.61 5.08
N GLY A 20 10.28 4.86 4.91
CA GLY A 20 10.97 6.07 5.35
C GLY A 20 12.08 6.53 4.42
N ASP A 21 12.05 6.14 3.14
CA ASP A 21 13.10 6.47 2.15
C ASP A 21 12.82 7.76 1.36
N GLY A 22 11.70 8.43 1.64
CA GLY A 22 11.27 9.65 0.95
C GLY A 22 10.63 9.40 -0.42
N ARG A 23 10.31 8.15 -0.77
CA ARG A 23 9.60 7.79 -2.00
C ARG A 23 8.24 7.18 -1.67
N ALA A 24 7.27 7.41 -2.54
CA ALA A 24 5.99 6.73 -2.43
C ALA A 24 6.14 5.25 -2.83
N ASP A 25 5.65 4.36 -1.97
CA ASP A 25 5.57 2.93 -2.21
C ASP A 25 4.30 2.55 -2.96
N LEU A 26 4.37 1.42 -3.66
CA LEU A 26 3.21 0.78 -4.26
C LEU A 26 2.41 0.11 -3.15
N ALA A 27 1.24 0.64 -2.81
CA ALA A 27 0.41 0.08 -1.76
C ALA A 27 -1.08 0.05 -2.13
N VAL A 28 -1.77 -1.02 -1.72
CA VAL A 28 -3.21 -1.22 -1.90
C VAL A 28 -3.85 -1.75 -0.62
N PHE A 29 -5.08 -1.34 -0.37
CA PHE A 29 -5.96 -1.93 0.64
C PHE A 29 -7.02 -2.80 -0.03
N ARG A 30 -7.22 -4.00 0.52
CA ARG A 30 -8.20 -4.97 0.05
C ARG A 30 -8.79 -5.70 1.25
N ASP A 31 -10.08 -5.50 1.49
CA ASP A 31 -10.85 -6.23 2.51
C ASP A 31 -10.19 -6.30 3.90
N GLY A 32 -9.58 -5.22 4.39
CA GLY A 32 -8.90 -5.19 5.70
C GLY A 32 -7.40 -5.56 5.65
N VAL A 33 -6.86 -5.86 4.47
CA VAL A 33 -5.45 -6.21 4.29
C VAL A 33 -4.73 -5.13 3.50
N TRP A 34 -3.58 -4.71 4.04
CA TRP A 34 -2.65 -3.79 3.41
C TRP A 34 -1.57 -4.59 2.70
N TYR A 35 -1.44 -4.39 1.39
CA TYR A 35 -0.37 -4.95 0.59
C TYR A 35 0.56 -3.82 0.20
N LEU A 36 1.85 -3.96 0.50
CA LEU A 36 2.85 -2.93 0.31
C LEU A 36 4.04 -3.51 -0.44
N GLN A 37 4.43 -2.88 -1.53
CA GLN A 37 5.68 -3.10 -2.22
C GLN A 37 6.56 -1.90 -1.95
N ARG A 38 7.34 -2.01 -0.86
CA ARG A 38 8.18 -0.93 -0.34
C ARG A 38 9.45 -0.78 -1.17
N SER A 39 9.83 0.45 -1.45
CA SER A 39 10.89 0.87 -2.35
C SER A 39 12.26 0.28 -1.98
N THR A 40 12.55 0.16 -0.68
CA THR A 40 13.82 -0.37 -0.14
C THR A 40 13.63 -1.62 0.73
N ALA A 41 12.43 -1.81 1.30
CA ALA A 41 12.13 -2.91 2.21
C ALA A 41 11.32 -4.07 1.59
N GLY A 42 10.97 -3.99 0.31
CA GLY A 42 10.29 -5.06 -0.44
C GLY A 42 8.82 -5.30 -0.04
N PHE A 43 8.28 -6.43 -0.50
CA PHE A 43 6.87 -6.78 -0.32
C PHE A 43 6.52 -7.14 1.14
N THR A 44 5.36 -6.68 1.62
CA THR A 44 4.70 -7.20 2.81
C THR A 44 3.18 -7.12 2.70
N GLY A 45 2.49 -8.00 3.44
CA GLY A 45 1.05 -8.05 3.54
C GLY A 45 0.63 -8.10 5.01
N VAL A 46 -0.17 -7.14 5.48
CA VAL A 46 -0.57 -7.02 6.88
C VAL A 46 -2.07 -6.84 6.98
N ALA A 47 -2.74 -7.68 7.77
CA ALA A 47 -4.14 -7.49 8.13
C ALA A 47 -4.24 -6.37 9.18
N PHE A 48 -4.85 -5.25 8.81
CA PHE A 48 -5.05 -4.10 9.68
C PHE A 48 -6.28 -3.31 9.24
N GLY A 49 -7.33 -3.30 10.08
CA GLY A 49 -8.64 -2.74 9.75
C GLY A 49 -9.66 -3.82 9.34
N ALA A 50 -10.91 -3.40 9.21
CA ALA A 50 -12.01 -4.22 8.72
C ALA A 50 -12.25 -3.99 7.23
N ALA A 51 -12.91 -4.94 6.54
CA ALA A 51 -13.28 -4.77 5.13
C ALA A 51 -14.19 -3.56 4.86
N THR A 52 -14.87 -3.05 5.89
CA THR A 52 -15.71 -1.84 5.82
C THR A 52 -14.94 -0.54 5.98
N ASP A 53 -13.67 -0.61 6.38
CA ASP A 53 -12.85 0.57 6.58
C ASP A 53 -12.44 1.15 5.23
N LYS A 54 -12.37 2.48 5.17
CA LYS A 54 -11.87 3.19 4.00
C LYS A 54 -10.50 3.75 4.35
N PRO A 55 -9.43 3.30 3.69
CA PRO A 55 -8.12 3.87 3.95
C PRO A 55 -8.10 5.33 3.50
N VAL A 56 -7.40 6.16 4.25
CA VAL A 56 -7.15 7.56 3.88
C VAL A 56 -5.70 7.64 3.44
N PRO A 57 -5.41 7.87 2.14
CA PRO A 57 -4.06 8.15 1.69
C PRO A 57 -3.52 9.37 2.43
N ASN A 58 -2.25 9.30 2.87
CA ASN A 58 -1.62 10.42 3.54
C ASN A 58 -1.43 11.57 2.54
N ALA A 59 -2.30 12.58 2.59
CA ALA A 59 -2.18 13.74 1.70
C ALA A 59 -1.10 14.73 2.17
N PHE A 60 -0.70 14.72 3.46
CA PHE A 60 0.17 15.76 4.02
C PHE A 60 0.89 15.32 5.31
N ILE A 61 2.08 14.73 5.23
CA ILE A 61 3.11 14.96 6.26
C ILE A 61 4.44 15.09 5.52
N PHE A 62 4.99 16.30 5.55
CA PHE A 62 6.31 16.69 5.03
C PHE A 62 7.37 16.47 6.09
#